data_AF-A0A7J7IYC8-F1
#
_entry.id   AF-A0A7J7IYC8-F1
#
_cell.length_a   1.000
_cell.length_b   1.000
_cell.length_c   1.000
_cell.angle_alpha   90.00
_cell.angle_beta   90.00
_cell.angle_gamma   90.00
#
_symmetry.space_group_name_H-M   'P 1'
#
loop_
_entity.id
_entity.type
_entity.pdbx_description
1 polymer ?
#
loop_
_entity_poly.entity_id
_entity_poly.type
_entity_poly.pdbx_seq_one_letter_code
_entity_poly.pdbx_strand_id
1 'polypeptide(L)'
;MAQEEENRWAPDPTPGIIDVVYNATNNEMVRTKTLTKNTIVQIDAAPFRQWYEAHYAKPLGRKKQAEKKYTEEEKAELPFLKKRSHKTQKKYDERQKTAFVDPAVEEQFVAGKLYACISSRPGKCGRSDGYILEGQELQFYVRKLRAKKGK
;
A
#
# COMPACT_ATOMS: atom_id res chain seq x y z
N MET A 1 16.60 -5.50 -30.63
CA MET A 1 15.43 -4.61 -30.45
C MET A 1 14.12 -5.34 -30.13
N ALA A 2 14.10 -6.67 -29.94
CA ALA A 2 12.86 -7.43 -29.69
C ALA A 2 12.81 -8.11 -28.30
N GLN A 3 13.60 -7.63 -27.32
CA GLN A 3 13.65 -8.22 -25.97
C GLN A 3 13.33 -7.20 -24.85
N GLU A 4 12.93 -5.98 -25.20
CA GLU A 4 12.60 -4.93 -24.21
C GLU A 4 11.10 -4.78 -23.97
N GLU A 5 10.25 -5.44 -24.77
CA GLU A 5 8.78 -5.36 -24.63
C GLU A 5 8.18 -6.41 -23.68
N GLU A 6 8.96 -7.41 -23.24
CA GLU A 6 8.47 -8.48 -22.35
C GLU A 6 8.51 -8.09 -20.84
N ASN A 7 9.13 -6.95 -20.51
CA ASN A 7 9.17 -6.38 -19.16
C ASN A 7 8.12 -5.29 -18.94
N ARG A 8 7.00 -5.31 -19.70
CA ARG A 8 5.82 -4.52 -19.35
C ARG A 8 5.12 -5.22 -18.17
N TRP A 9 5.72 -5.03 -17.00
CA TRP A 9 5.29 -5.48 -15.68
C TRP A 9 3.78 -5.26 -15.52
N ALA A 10 3.10 -6.22 -14.88
CA ALA A 10 1.67 -6.10 -14.55
C ALA A 10 1.38 -4.68 -14.03
N PRO A 11 0.23 -4.06 -14.41
CA PRO A 11 -0.06 -2.69 -13.99
C PRO A 11 0.11 -2.64 -12.48
N ASP A 12 1.06 -1.83 -12.01
CA ASP A 12 1.22 -1.59 -10.59
C ASP A 12 -0.17 -1.30 -10.02
N PRO A 13 -0.52 -1.86 -8.86
CA PRO A 13 -1.82 -1.60 -8.26
C PRO A 13 -2.02 -0.08 -8.25
N THR A 14 -3.05 0.41 -8.95
CA THR A 14 -3.39 1.83 -9.02
C THR A 14 -4.38 2.12 -7.90
N PRO A 15 -3.91 2.47 -6.69
CA PRO A 15 -4.81 2.73 -5.58
C PRO A 15 -5.63 4.00 -5.87
N GLY A 16 -6.90 3.95 -5.49
CA GLY A 16 -7.72 5.16 -5.42
C GLY A 16 -7.19 6.09 -4.34
N ILE A 17 -7.10 7.39 -4.66
CA ILE A 17 -6.90 8.43 -3.64
C ILE A 17 -8.23 8.63 -2.92
N ILE A 18 -8.22 8.44 -1.60
CA ILE A 18 -9.41 8.54 -0.75
C ILE A 18 -9.61 9.98 -0.29
N ASP A 19 -8.58 10.57 0.30
CA ASP A 19 -8.69 11.91 0.89
C ASP A 19 -7.35 12.63 0.97
N VAL A 20 -7.41 13.96 1.06
CA VAL A 20 -6.24 14.81 1.31
C VAL A 20 -6.19 15.13 2.80
N VAL A 21 -5.07 14.85 3.46
CA VAL A 21 -4.98 14.96 4.93
C VAL A 21 -4.06 16.09 5.37
N TYR A 22 -2.97 16.32 4.64
CA TYR A 22 -2.00 17.35 5.00
C TYR A 22 -1.37 17.99 3.76
N ASN A 23 -1.16 19.29 3.85
CA ASN A 23 -0.36 20.06 2.91
C ASN A 23 0.52 21.02 3.71
N ALA A 24 1.81 21.07 3.38
CA ALA A 24 2.78 21.89 4.11
C ALA A 24 2.62 23.40 3.83
N THR A 25 2.10 23.77 2.66
CA THR A 25 2.06 25.15 2.18
C THR A 25 0.76 25.85 2.56
N ASN A 26 -0.39 25.20 2.35
CA ASN A 26 -1.68 25.83 2.60
C ASN A 26 -2.73 24.82 3.11
N ASN A 27 -3.37 25.16 4.22
CA ASN A 27 -4.43 24.35 4.83
C ASN A 27 -5.73 24.35 4.01
N GLU A 28 -5.98 25.38 3.21
CA GLU A 28 -7.18 25.44 2.36
C GLU A 28 -7.21 24.29 1.35
N MET A 29 -6.04 23.85 0.87
CA MET A 29 -5.90 22.76 -0.08
C MET A 29 -6.33 21.40 0.49
N VAL A 30 -6.23 21.26 1.82
CA VAL A 30 -6.76 20.09 2.54
C VAL A 30 -8.28 20.16 2.56
N ARG A 31 -8.85 21.35 2.81
CA ARG A 31 -10.30 21.56 2.87
C ARG A 31 -10.98 21.38 1.51
N THR A 32 -10.34 21.82 0.43
CA THR A 32 -10.83 21.72 -0.95
C THR A 32 -10.44 20.42 -1.64
N LYS A 33 -9.68 19.53 -0.99
CA LYS A 33 -9.15 18.28 -1.56
C LYS A 33 -8.34 18.49 -2.84
N THR A 34 -7.57 19.58 -2.88
CA THR A 34 -6.73 19.93 -4.03
C THR A 34 -5.42 19.14 -4.00
N LEU A 35 -5.13 18.45 -5.11
CA LEU A 35 -3.92 17.63 -5.26
C LEU A 35 -2.76 18.45 -5.82
N THR A 36 -1.67 18.48 -5.08
CA THR A 36 -0.42 19.13 -5.50
C THR A 36 0.78 18.29 -5.09
N LYS A 37 1.94 18.64 -5.65
CA LYS A 37 3.20 18.07 -5.20
C LYS A 37 3.39 18.28 -3.69
N ASN A 38 3.87 17.23 -3.02
CA ASN A 38 4.10 17.12 -1.58
C ASN A 38 2.83 17.17 -0.71
N THR A 39 1.64 17.03 -1.31
CA THR A 39 0.42 16.81 -0.54
C THR A 39 0.42 15.38 0.02
N ILE A 40 0.10 15.24 1.30
CA ILE A 40 -0.09 13.93 1.94
C ILE A 40 -1.55 13.52 1.83
N VAL A 41 -1.74 12.34 1.28
CA VAL A 41 -3.04 11.75 0.98
C VAL A 41 -3.22 10.42 1.68
N GLN A 42 -4.48 10.03 1.87
CA GLN A 42 -4.86 8.67 2.19
C GLN A 42 -5.19 7.92 0.90
N ILE A 43 -4.62 6.74 0.74
CA ILE A 43 -4.87 5.84 -0.39
C ILE A 43 -5.46 4.52 0.10
N ASP A 44 -6.17 3.84 -0.79
CA ASP A 44 -6.68 2.50 -0.53
C ASP A 44 -5.53 1.47 -0.39
N ALA A 45 -5.56 0.69 0.68
CA ALA A 45 -4.58 -0.35 0.97
C ALA A 45 -4.92 -1.69 0.28
N ALA A 46 -6.18 -1.90 -0.14
CA ALA A 46 -6.66 -3.16 -0.68
C ALA A 46 -5.82 -3.70 -1.87
N PRO A 47 -5.47 -2.91 -2.89
CA PRO A 47 -4.75 -3.45 -4.05
C PRO A 47 -3.30 -3.82 -3.70
N PHE A 48 -2.65 -3.09 -2.79
CA PHE A 48 -1.33 -3.45 -2.27
C PHE A 48 -1.35 -4.72 -1.42
N ARG A 49 -2.40 -4.89 -0.61
CA ARG A 49 -2.57 -6.10 0.20
C ARG A 49 -2.75 -7.34 -0.67
N GLN A 50 -3.59 -7.25 -1.71
CA GLN A 50 -3.79 -8.34 -2.67
C GLN A 50 -2.49 -8.71 -3.38
N TRP A 51 -1.73 -7.70 -3.83
CA TRP A 51 -0.42 -7.92 -4.45
C TRP A 51 0.55 -8.60 -3.48
N TYR A 52 0.64 -8.14 -2.24
CA TYR A 52 1.53 -8.73 -1.22
C TYR A 52 1.18 -10.19 -0.91
N GLU A 53 -0.11 -10.48 -0.71
CA GLU A 53 -0.61 -11.83 -0.48
C GLU A 53 -0.30 -12.76 -1.67
N ALA A 54 -0.42 -12.27 -2.91
CA ALA A 54 -0.07 -13.01 -4.12
C ALA A 54 1.44 -13.19 -4.31
N HIS A 55 2.24 -12.19 -3.96
CA HIS A 55 3.68 -12.15 -4.20
C HIS A 55 4.48 -12.98 -3.18
N TYR A 56 4.12 -12.87 -1.90
CA TYR A 56 4.83 -13.52 -0.79
C TYR A 56 4.10 -14.73 -0.21
N ALA A 57 2.83 -14.95 -0.58
CA ALA A 57 1.99 -15.99 0.02
C ALA A 57 1.91 -15.88 1.56
N LYS A 58 1.95 -14.64 2.07
CA LYS A 58 1.86 -14.32 3.50
C LYS A 58 0.70 -13.36 3.73
N PRO A 59 -0.11 -13.55 4.78
CA PRO A 59 -1.17 -12.61 5.12
C PRO A 59 -0.58 -11.27 5.60
N LEU A 60 -1.18 -10.16 5.16
CA LEU A 60 -0.82 -8.80 5.57
C LEU A 60 -2.07 -8.07 6.07
N GLY A 61 -1.97 -7.40 7.23
CA GLY A 61 -3.08 -6.62 7.79
C GLY A 61 -4.31 -7.43 8.21
N ARG A 62 -4.24 -8.76 8.25
CA ARG A 62 -5.28 -9.62 8.84
C ARG A 62 -4.88 -9.97 10.28
N LYS A 63 -5.76 -9.73 11.24
CA LYS A 63 -5.57 -10.23 12.61
C LYS A 63 -5.43 -11.75 12.53
N LYS A 64 -4.37 -12.34 13.08
CA LYS A 64 -4.05 -13.78 13.06
C LYS A 64 -5.23 -14.71 13.43
N GLN A 65 -6.21 -14.19 14.17
CA GLN A 65 -7.42 -14.93 14.58
C GLN A 65 -8.47 -15.07 13.46
N ALA A 66 -8.38 -14.28 12.37
CA ALA A 66 -9.28 -14.34 11.22
C ALA A 66 -8.93 -15.48 10.24
N GLU A 67 -7.67 -15.95 10.24
CA GLU A 67 -7.21 -17.05 9.37
C GLU A 67 -7.92 -18.38 9.64
N LYS A 68 -8.42 -18.57 10.87
CA LYS A 68 -9.16 -19.79 11.29
C LYS A 68 -10.61 -19.83 10.80
N LYS A 69 -11.13 -18.77 10.18
CA LYS A 69 -12.54 -18.68 9.74
C LYS A 69 -12.77 -18.91 8.24
N TYR A 70 -11.73 -19.10 7.44
CA TYR A 70 -11.92 -19.32 5.99
C TYR A 70 -12.38 -20.75 5.70
N THR A 71 -13.47 -20.85 4.96
CA THR A 71 -14.06 -22.08 4.42
C THR A 71 -13.05 -22.75 3.45
N GLU A 72 -13.14 -24.06 3.23
CA GLU A 72 -12.13 -24.81 2.45
C GLU A 72 -12.01 -24.33 0.99
N GLU A 73 -13.10 -23.79 0.44
CA GLU A 73 -13.19 -23.18 -0.89
C GLU A 73 -12.51 -21.80 -0.94
N GLU A 74 -12.73 -20.94 0.06
CA GLU A 74 -12.04 -19.64 0.18
C GLU A 74 -10.54 -19.82 0.41
N LYS A 75 -10.13 -20.88 1.11
CA LYS A 75 -8.72 -21.22 1.30
C LYS A 75 -8.01 -21.56 -0.02
N ALA A 76 -8.72 -22.11 -1.00
CA ALA A 76 -8.18 -22.43 -2.32
C ALA A 76 -8.03 -21.18 -3.20
N GLU A 77 -8.92 -20.19 -3.04
CA GLU A 77 -8.84 -18.90 -3.73
C GLU A 77 -7.80 -17.96 -3.12
N LEU A 78 -7.59 -18.04 -1.81
CA LEU A 78 -6.64 -17.19 -1.10
C LEU A 78 -5.19 -17.54 -1.51
N PRO A 79 -4.45 -16.60 -2.12
CA PRO A 79 -3.12 -16.88 -2.67
C PRO A 79 -2.09 -17.39 -1.65
N PHE A 80 -2.30 -17.13 -0.36
CA PHE A 80 -1.40 -17.55 0.71
C PHE A 80 -1.62 -18.99 1.20
N LEU A 81 -2.78 -19.61 0.92
CA LEU A 81 -3.10 -20.96 1.41
C LEU A 81 -3.16 -22.02 0.29
N LYS A 82 -2.97 -21.61 -0.96
CA LYS A 82 -2.91 -22.50 -2.11
C LYS A 82 -1.73 -23.47 -1.99
N LYS A 83 -2.01 -24.78 -2.03
CA LYS A 83 -0.98 -25.83 -2.13
C LYS A 83 -0.28 -25.71 -3.49
N ARG A 84 1.06 -25.70 -3.49
CA ARG A 84 1.87 -25.52 -4.70
C ARG A 84 2.88 -26.65 -4.87
N SER A 85 3.38 -26.81 -6.09
CA SER A 85 4.46 -27.75 -6.38
C SER A 85 5.76 -27.36 -5.67
N HIS A 86 6.63 -28.33 -5.41
CA HIS A 86 7.87 -28.13 -4.67
C HIS A 86 8.79 -27.04 -5.26
N LYS A 87 8.87 -26.96 -6.61
CA LYS A 87 9.64 -25.90 -7.30
C LYS A 87 9.07 -24.51 -7.04
N THR A 88 7.75 -24.39 -7.03
CA THR A 88 7.08 -23.11 -6.80
C THR A 88 7.15 -22.72 -5.33
N GLN A 89 7.03 -23.68 -4.40
CA GLN A 89 7.20 -23.43 -2.98
C GLN A 89 8.57 -22.82 -2.67
N LYS A 90 9.65 -23.41 -3.22
CA LYS A 90 11.01 -22.88 -3.06
C LYS A 90 11.15 -21.41 -3.51
N LYS A 91 10.49 -21.02 -4.62
CA LYS A 91 10.48 -19.61 -5.08
C LYS A 91 9.80 -18.68 -4.08
N TYR A 92 8.72 -19.12 -3.44
CA TYR A 92 8.05 -18.34 -2.41
C TYR A 92 8.87 -18.27 -1.13
N ASP A 93 9.49 -19.37 -0.70
CA ASP A 93 10.37 -19.39 0.48
C ASP A 93 11.56 -18.44 0.31
N GLU A 94 12.09 -18.32 -0.90
CA GLU A 94 13.13 -17.35 -1.24
C GLU A 94 12.62 -15.90 -1.17
N ARG A 95 11.42 -15.62 -1.70
CA ARG A 95 10.79 -14.28 -1.62
C ARG A 95 10.43 -13.91 -0.18
N GLN A 96 9.99 -14.87 0.64
CA GLN A 96 9.59 -14.62 2.03
C GLN A 96 10.73 -14.06 2.88
N LYS A 97 11.99 -14.30 2.51
CA LYS A 97 13.16 -13.74 3.21
C LYS A 97 13.21 -12.22 3.15
N THR A 98 12.69 -11.61 2.08
CA THR A 98 12.64 -10.14 1.90
C THR A 98 11.27 -9.56 2.24
N ALA A 99 10.35 -10.36 2.79
CA ALA A 99 8.98 -9.96 3.09
C ALA A 99 8.85 -9.15 4.40
N PHE A 100 9.81 -8.27 4.67
CA PHE A 100 9.76 -7.38 5.82
C PHE A 100 8.85 -6.19 5.52
N VAL A 101 7.95 -5.87 6.44
CA VAL A 101 7.09 -4.68 6.41
C VAL A 101 7.23 -4.00 7.76
N ASP A 102 7.39 -2.67 7.76
CA ASP A 102 7.50 -1.91 9.00
C ASP A 102 6.20 -2.03 9.83
N PRO A 103 6.28 -2.26 11.15
CA PRO A 103 5.09 -2.44 11.99
C PRO A 103 4.10 -1.26 11.93
N ALA A 104 4.59 -0.02 11.77
CA ALA A 104 3.72 1.16 11.68
C ALA A 104 2.94 1.21 10.36
N VAL A 105 3.46 0.56 9.31
CA VAL A 105 2.77 0.38 8.03
C VAL A 105 1.81 -0.80 8.12
N GLU A 106 2.17 -1.90 8.81
CA GLU A 106 1.25 -3.02 9.06
C GLU A 106 -0.04 -2.58 9.77
N GLU A 107 0.05 -1.68 10.75
CA GLU A 107 -1.11 -1.09 11.43
C GLU A 107 -2.05 -0.35 10.46
N GLN A 108 -1.50 0.34 9.47
CA GLN A 108 -2.28 1.04 8.43
C GLN A 108 -2.95 0.08 7.45
N PHE A 109 -2.30 -1.04 7.14
CA PHE A 109 -2.92 -2.11 6.35
C PHE A 109 -4.15 -2.72 7.06
N VAL A 110 -4.13 -2.83 8.39
CA VAL A 110 -5.32 -3.24 9.17
C VAL A 110 -6.44 -2.20 9.08
N ALA A 111 -6.09 -0.91 9.09
CA ALA A 111 -7.05 0.18 8.93
C ALA A 111 -7.62 0.29 7.50
N GLY A 112 -7.00 -0.37 6.52
CA GLY A 112 -7.40 -0.35 5.12
C GLY A 112 -7.03 0.95 4.37
N LYS A 113 -6.24 1.84 5.00
CA LYS A 113 -5.84 3.12 4.42
C LYS A 113 -4.38 3.38 4.70
N LEU A 114 -3.62 3.71 3.67
CA LEU A 114 -2.20 4.06 3.80
C LEU A 114 -2.01 5.55 3.61
N TYR A 115 -1.01 6.12 4.29
CA TYR A 115 -0.56 7.48 4.00
C TYR A 115 0.48 7.48 2.87
N ALA A 116 0.31 8.38 1.91
CA ALA A 116 1.22 8.55 0.79
C ALA A 116 1.48 10.03 0.49
N CYS A 117 2.63 10.31 -0.12
CA CYS A 117 3.03 11.64 -0.59
C CYS A 117 2.96 11.70 -2.11
N ILE A 118 2.30 12.73 -2.64
CA ILE A 118 2.28 12.99 -4.10
C ILE A 118 3.62 13.62 -4.50
N SER A 119 4.37 12.95 -5.38
CA SER A 119 5.65 13.48 -5.91
C SER A 119 5.47 14.20 -7.25
N SER A 120 4.39 13.90 -7.97
CA SER A 120 4.05 14.50 -9.26
C SER A 120 3.43 15.91 -9.12
N ARG A 121 3.19 16.58 -10.26
CA ARG A 121 2.50 17.88 -10.33
C ARG A 121 1.23 17.73 -11.16
N PRO A 122 0.10 17.31 -10.56
CA PRO A 122 -1.10 16.88 -11.29
C PRO A 122 -1.62 17.91 -12.30
N GLY A 123 -1.57 19.20 -11.97
CA GLY A 123 -2.00 20.27 -12.88
C GLY A 123 -1.13 20.47 -14.13
N LYS A 124 0.06 19.84 -14.21
CA LYS A 124 0.92 19.84 -15.41
C LYS A 124 0.96 18.48 -16.10
N CYS A 125 1.05 17.39 -15.33
CA CYS A 125 1.21 16.04 -15.88
C CYS A 125 -0.09 15.27 -16.07
N GLY A 126 -1.23 15.80 -15.61
CA GLY A 126 -2.53 15.13 -15.69
C GLY A 126 -2.64 13.87 -14.83
N ARG A 127 -1.65 13.59 -13.98
CA ARG A 127 -1.53 12.37 -13.16
C ARG A 127 -1.01 12.66 -11.76
N SER A 128 -1.49 11.90 -10.78
CA SER A 128 -1.11 12.03 -9.38
C SER A 128 -0.33 10.79 -8.95
N ASP A 129 0.98 10.82 -9.23
CA ASP A 129 1.90 9.75 -8.86
C ASP A 129 2.61 10.13 -7.55
N GLY A 130 2.93 9.11 -6.74
CA GLY A 130 3.44 9.29 -5.41
C GLY A 130 4.04 8.02 -4.83
N TYR A 131 4.46 8.09 -3.57
CA TYR A 131 5.02 6.96 -2.83
C TYR A 131 4.39 6.88 -1.44
N ILE A 132 4.37 5.67 -0.87
CA ILE A 132 3.83 5.40 0.47
C ILE A 132 4.82 5.92 1.52
N LEU A 133 4.31 6.50 2.60
CA LEU A 133 5.15 6.99 3.70
C LEU A 133 5.61 5.83 4.58
N GLU A 134 6.92 5.75 4.82
CA GLU A 134 7.55 4.70 5.63
C GLU A 134 8.49 5.29 6.69
N GLY A 135 8.82 4.49 7.71
CA GLY A 135 9.83 4.80 8.72
C GLY A 135 9.68 6.16 9.40
N GLN A 136 10.75 6.96 9.41
CA GLN A 136 10.79 8.26 10.08
C GLN A 136 9.86 9.29 9.46
N GLU A 137 9.65 9.24 8.14
CA GLU A 137 8.78 10.17 7.43
C GLU A 137 7.33 9.97 7.86
N LEU A 138 6.89 8.69 7.93
CA LEU A 138 5.58 8.34 8.45
C LEU A 138 5.38 8.88 9.87
N GLN A 139 6.34 8.63 10.76
CA GLN A 139 6.27 9.10 12.15
C GLN A 139 6.17 10.62 12.24
N PHE A 140 6.93 11.34 11.41
CA PHE A 140 6.89 12.81 11.35
C PHE A 140 5.50 13.33 10.99
N TYR A 141 4.90 12.81 9.92
CA TYR A 141 3.58 13.26 9.48
C TYR A 141 2.46 12.83 10.42
N VAL A 142 2.51 11.60 10.96
CA VAL A 142 1.54 11.15 11.97
C VAL A 142 1.56 12.07 13.19
N ARG A 143 2.74 12.51 13.64
CA ARG A 143 2.87 13.48 14.75
C ARG A 143 2.24 14.83 14.42
N LYS A 144 2.48 15.35 13.22
CA LYS A 144 1.89 16.62 12.73
C LYS A 144 0.36 16.53 12.65
N LEU A 145 -0.17 15.43 12.13
CA LEU A 145 -1.61 15.19 12.04
C LEU A 145 -2.27 15.14 13.42
N ARG A 146 -1.67 14.42 14.38
CA ARG A 146 -2.17 14.35 15.76
C ARG A 146 -2.17 15.72 16.44
N ALA A 147 -1.10 16.50 16.28
CA ALA A 147 -1.00 17.84 16.86
C ALA A 147 -2.05 18.81 16.26
N LYS A 148 -2.39 18.65 14.98
CA LYS A 148 -3.41 19.49 14.31
C LYS A 148 -4.84 19.12 14.70
N LYS A 149 -5.11 17.85 15.02
CA LYS A 149 -6.44 17.38 15.47
C LYS A 149 -6.75 17.74 16.93
N GLY A 150 -5.73 17.97 17.75
CA GLY A 150 -5.88 18.34 19.16
C GLY A 150 -6.01 19.85 19.42
N LYS A 151 -6.02 20.68 18.36
CA LYS A 151 -6.39 22.09 18.41
C LYS A 151 -7.82 22.24 17.91
#